data_AF-A0A2G8KYF8-F1
#
_entry.id   AF-A0A2G8KYF8-F1
#
_cell.length_a   1.000
_cell.length_b   1.000
_cell.length_c   1.000
_cell.angle_alpha   90.00
_cell.angle_beta   90.00
_cell.angle_gamma   90.00
#
_symmetry.space_group_name_H-M   'P 1'
#
loop_
_entity.id
_entity.type
_entity.pdbx_description
1 polymer ?
#
loop_
_entity_poly.entity_id
_entity_poly.type
_entity_poly.pdbx_seq_one_letter_code
_entity_poly.pdbx_strand_id
1 'polypeptide(L)'
;MPRKNHARRLYKFIEDYNIIPDSQAGFRRNRSTTDQLFHFLQHTSTHRTKGHHTIAAFFDAEKAFDRMWHEGLLLKLRKYNLPTKLTRWIASFLSHRTTNFKIGSSFSSPLHITTGTPQGSTISPILYIMYVGDIPQPENRFTQISQYADDIAIWTSHINPVRTEEYLQQYHQRINQWCHDWRLELNPKKSQILYIAKHNRLRRQPYLTLNNAIIPVTNQVRFLGIHIRQRANT
;
A
#
# COMPACT_ATOMS: atom_id res chain seq x y z
N MET A 1 10.73 -28.41 -3.37
CA MET A 1 11.49 -27.96 -4.56
C MET A 1 10.65 -27.28 -5.67
N PRO A 2 9.38 -27.64 -5.99
CA PRO A 2 8.62 -26.99 -7.08
C PRO A 2 8.28 -25.51 -6.84
N ARG A 3 7.90 -25.14 -5.60
CA ARG A 3 7.43 -23.78 -5.28
C ARG A 3 8.52 -22.71 -5.46
N LYS A 4 9.77 -23.00 -5.11
CA LYS A 4 10.91 -22.08 -5.32
C LYS A 4 11.15 -21.77 -6.81
N ASN A 5 10.96 -22.77 -7.70
CA ASN A 5 11.10 -22.57 -9.15
C ASN A 5 9.96 -21.73 -9.75
N HIS A 6 8.73 -21.89 -9.23
CA HIS A 6 7.60 -21.06 -9.66
C HIS A 6 7.75 -19.61 -9.16
N ALA A 7 8.18 -19.41 -7.91
CA ALA A 7 8.49 -18.09 -7.36
C ALA A 7 9.53 -17.34 -8.22
N ARG A 8 10.62 -18.02 -8.63
CA ARG A 8 11.64 -17.42 -9.50
C ARG A 8 11.09 -17.02 -10.87
N ARG A 9 10.23 -17.86 -11.47
CA ARG A 9 9.59 -17.57 -12.76
C ARG A 9 8.63 -16.39 -12.68
N LEU A 10 7.86 -16.30 -11.59
CA LEU A 10 6.95 -15.17 -11.36
C LEU A 10 7.71 -13.86 -11.15
N TYR A 11 8.79 -13.86 -10.36
CA TYR A 11 9.63 -12.67 -10.22
C TYR A 11 10.24 -12.23 -11.55
N LYS A 12 10.76 -13.16 -12.35
CA LYS A 12 11.28 -12.83 -13.67
C LYS A 12 10.19 -12.19 -14.54
N PHE A 13 8.98 -12.75 -14.54
CA PHE A 13 7.85 -12.20 -15.27
C PHE A 13 7.46 -10.79 -14.81
N ILE A 14 7.45 -10.54 -13.50
CA ILE A 14 7.18 -9.21 -12.94
C ILE A 14 8.16 -8.16 -13.47
N GLU A 15 9.45 -8.48 -13.49
CA GLU A 15 10.50 -7.57 -13.95
C GLU A 15 10.48 -7.41 -15.48
N ASP A 16 10.35 -8.50 -16.23
CA ASP A 16 10.36 -8.49 -17.70
C ASP A 16 9.19 -7.67 -18.29
N TYR A 17 8.05 -7.62 -17.59
CA TYR A 17 6.83 -6.92 -18.03
C TYR A 17 6.52 -5.65 -17.24
N ASN A 18 7.41 -5.23 -16.34
CA ASN A 18 7.28 -4.03 -15.50
C ASN A 18 5.91 -3.89 -14.82
N ILE A 19 5.42 -4.99 -14.23
CA ILE A 19 4.06 -5.08 -13.66
C ILE A 19 3.91 -4.19 -12.42
N ILE A 20 5.01 -3.98 -11.68
CA ILE A 20 4.99 -3.30 -10.40
C ILE A 20 5.63 -1.91 -10.56
N PRO A 21 4.92 -0.84 -10.16
CA PRO A 21 5.45 0.52 -10.23
C PRO A 21 6.64 0.70 -9.29
N ASP A 22 7.50 1.67 -9.60
CA ASP A 22 8.65 2.01 -8.75
C ASP A 22 8.26 2.49 -7.35
N SER A 23 7.02 2.96 -7.18
CA SER A 23 6.47 3.35 -5.89
C SER A 23 6.26 2.18 -4.92
N GLN A 24 6.26 0.92 -5.40
CA GLN A 24 6.15 -0.27 -4.55
C GLN A 24 7.54 -0.88 -4.34
N ALA A 25 8.07 -0.78 -3.12
CA ALA A 25 9.36 -1.38 -2.72
C ALA A 25 9.18 -2.67 -1.92
N GLY A 26 7.98 -2.94 -1.41
CA GLY A 26 7.67 -4.15 -0.66
C GLY A 26 7.98 -5.39 -1.49
N PHE A 27 8.74 -6.32 -0.91
CA PHE A 27 9.07 -7.63 -1.48
C PHE A 27 9.68 -7.60 -2.90
N ARG A 28 10.29 -6.49 -3.31
CA ARG A 28 11.09 -6.41 -4.55
C ARG A 28 12.56 -6.64 -4.25
N ARG A 29 13.28 -7.18 -5.23
CA ARG A 29 14.75 -7.26 -5.16
C ARG A 29 15.32 -5.86 -5.36
N ASN A 30 16.38 -5.52 -4.62
CA ASN A 30 17.10 -4.26 -4.75
C ASN A 30 16.26 -2.98 -4.50
N ARG A 31 15.14 -3.11 -3.77
CA ARG A 31 14.38 -1.99 -3.24
C ARG A 31 14.21 -2.24 -1.74
N SER A 32 14.51 -1.24 -0.92
CA SER A 32 14.41 -1.38 0.53
C SER A 32 13.40 -0.40 1.13
N THR A 33 13.03 -0.65 2.39
CA THR A 33 12.33 0.34 3.21
C THR A 33 13.11 1.64 3.33
N THR A 34 14.45 1.57 3.33
CA THR A 34 15.31 2.76 3.47
C THR A 34 15.23 3.66 2.25
N ASP A 35 15.11 3.11 1.05
CA ASP A 35 15.02 3.92 -0.19
C ASP A 35 13.73 4.76 -0.20
N GLN A 36 12.61 4.15 0.19
CA GLN A 36 11.32 4.82 0.28
C GLN A 36 11.28 5.89 1.36
N LEU A 37 11.81 5.56 2.53
CA LEU A 37 11.94 6.52 3.61
C LEU A 37 12.83 7.69 3.20
N PHE A 38 13.97 7.40 2.58
CA PHE A 38 14.91 8.42 2.10
C PHE A 38 14.27 9.31 1.04
N HIS A 39 13.56 8.73 0.07
CA HIS A 39 12.81 9.48 -0.93
C HIS A 39 11.81 10.44 -0.28
N PHE A 40 11.00 9.96 0.67
CA PHE A 40 10.07 10.80 1.42
C PHE A 40 10.81 11.94 2.16
N LEU A 41 11.83 11.62 2.95
CA LEU A 41 12.56 12.60 3.75
C LEU A 41 13.27 13.65 2.88
N GLN A 42 13.92 13.23 1.79
CA GLN A 42 14.58 14.13 0.85
C GLN A 42 13.57 15.03 0.14
N HIS A 43 12.46 14.46 -0.34
CA HIS A 43 11.41 15.22 -1.03
C HIS A 43 10.82 16.29 -0.10
N THR A 44 10.40 15.89 1.10
CA THR A 44 9.77 16.79 2.07
C THR A 44 10.74 17.85 2.59
N SER A 45 12.00 17.48 2.84
CA SER A 45 13.05 18.44 3.23
C SER A 45 13.30 19.49 2.14
N THR A 46 13.44 19.06 0.88
CA THR A 46 13.66 19.94 -0.28
C THR A 46 12.50 20.91 -0.51
N HIS A 47 11.26 20.43 -0.35
CA HIS A 47 10.08 21.28 -0.51
C HIS A 47 9.91 22.24 0.68
N ARG A 48 10.26 21.80 1.89
CA ARG A 48 10.27 22.65 3.08
C ARG A 48 11.26 23.80 2.94
N THR A 49 12.47 23.58 2.43
CA THR A 49 13.47 24.67 2.25
C THR A 49 13.01 25.70 1.21
N LYS A 50 12.27 25.26 0.18
CA LYS A 50 11.60 26.13 -0.80
C LYS A 50 10.37 26.86 -0.26
N GLY A 51 10.00 26.66 1.01
CA GLY A 51 8.82 27.28 1.61
C GLY A 51 7.49 26.65 1.17
N HIS A 52 7.50 25.47 0.58
CA HIS A 52 6.28 24.76 0.22
C HIS A 52 5.64 24.10 1.44
N HIS A 53 4.35 23.83 1.30
CA HIS A 53 3.52 23.10 2.23
C HIS A 53 3.45 21.66 1.77
N THR A 54 3.70 20.72 2.68
CA THR A 54 3.55 19.29 2.43
C THR A 54 2.50 18.71 3.37
N ILE A 55 1.53 17.99 2.81
CA ILE A 55 0.59 17.16 3.57
C ILE A 55 0.89 15.72 3.17
N ALA A 56 1.20 14.88 4.16
CA ALA A 56 1.45 13.46 3.99
C ALA A 56 0.40 12.66 4.76
N ALA A 57 -0.24 11.70 4.11
CA ALA A 57 -1.17 10.76 4.72
C ALA A 57 -0.57 9.35 4.69
N PHE A 58 -0.64 8.67 5.83
CA PHE A 58 -0.14 7.33 6.05
C PHE A 58 -1.32 6.43 6.36
N PHE A 59 -1.43 5.32 5.63
CA PHE A 59 -2.50 4.35 5.74
C PHE A 59 -1.94 2.96 6.04
N ASP A 60 -2.68 2.22 6.86
CA ASP A 60 -2.46 0.80 7.16
C ASP A 60 -3.54 0.01 6.42
N ALA A 61 -3.15 -0.80 5.44
CA ALA A 61 -4.05 -1.72 4.76
C ALA A 61 -4.31 -2.94 5.64
N GLU A 62 -5.49 -3.01 6.24
CA GLU A 62 -5.79 -3.99 7.28
C GLU A 62 -5.74 -5.41 6.72
N LYS A 63 -4.86 -6.26 7.30
CA LYS A 63 -4.78 -7.70 6.96
C LYS A 63 -4.71 -7.95 5.46
N ALA A 64 -3.94 -7.15 4.73
CA ALA A 64 -3.95 -7.13 3.28
C ALA A 64 -3.70 -8.52 2.64
N PHE A 65 -2.83 -9.34 3.26
CA PHE A 65 -2.57 -10.73 2.86
C PHE A 65 -3.72 -11.70 3.07
N ASP A 66 -4.59 -11.46 4.06
CA ASP A 66 -5.74 -12.30 4.38
C ASP A 66 -6.98 -11.90 3.56
N ARG A 67 -7.01 -10.64 3.10
CA ARG A 67 -8.10 -10.06 2.31
C ARG A 67 -7.94 -10.19 0.79
N MET A 68 -6.77 -10.62 0.30
CA MET A 68 -6.52 -10.72 -1.13
C MET A 68 -7.60 -11.59 -1.82
N TRP A 69 -8.38 -10.96 -2.69
CA TRP A 69 -9.51 -11.58 -3.35
C TRP A 69 -9.02 -12.48 -4.50
N HIS A 70 -9.27 -13.79 -4.39
CA HIS A 70 -8.73 -14.77 -5.34
C HIS A 70 -9.16 -14.54 -6.77
N GLU A 71 -10.46 -14.34 -7.01
CA GLU A 71 -10.98 -14.09 -8.37
C GLU A 71 -10.45 -12.77 -8.94
N GLY A 72 -10.36 -11.73 -8.12
CA GLY A 72 -9.74 -10.46 -8.50
C GLY A 72 -8.27 -10.63 -8.90
N LEU A 73 -7.51 -11.40 -8.13
CA LEU A 73 -6.13 -11.74 -8.48
C LEU A 73 -6.06 -12.50 -9.80
N LEU A 74 -6.86 -13.55 -10.00
CA LEU A 74 -6.87 -14.32 -11.25
C LEU A 74 -7.24 -13.45 -12.45
N LEU A 75 -8.14 -12.49 -12.29
CA LEU A 75 -8.47 -11.49 -13.30
C LEU A 75 -7.27 -10.60 -13.64
N LYS A 76 -6.56 -10.08 -12.63
CA LYS A 76 -5.31 -9.31 -12.86
C LYS A 76 -4.23 -10.14 -13.56
N LEU A 77 -4.02 -11.39 -13.14
CA LEU A 77 -3.02 -12.27 -13.75
C LEU A 77 -3.31 -12.53 -15.23
N ARG A 78 -4.59 -12.66 -15.62
CA ARG A 78 -4.99 -12.74 -17.03
C ARG A 78 -4.72 -11.42 -17.76
N LYS A 79 -5.04 -10.27 -17.16
CA LYS A 79 -4.78 -8.94 -17.72
C LYS A 79 -3.29 -8.68 -17.93
N TYR A 80 -2.43 -9.21 -17.06
CA TYR A 80 -0.98 -9.16 -17.22
C TYR A 80 -0.44 -10.13 -18.28
N ASN A 81 -1.30 -10.92 -18.95
CA ASN A 81 -0.90 -11.95 -19.91
C ASN A 81 0.02 -13.04 -19.30
N LEU A 82 -0.18 -13.38 -18.02
CA LEU A 82 0.57 -14.48 -17.40
C LEU A 82 0.27 -15.80 -18.12
N PRO A 83 1.29 -16.63 -18.45
CA PRO A 83 1.08 -17.90 -19.14
C PRO A 83 0.03 -18.77 -18.47
N THR A 84 -0.93 -19.29 -19.24
CA THR A 84 -2.10 -20.04 -18.75
C THR A 84 -1.73 -21.17 -17.80
N LYS A 85 -0.59 -21.86 -18.03
CA LYS A 85 -0.09 -22.91 -17.14
C LYS A 85 0.26 -22.40 -15.74
N LEU A 86 0.88 -21.22 -15.64
CA LEU A 86 1.17 -20.58 -14.35
C LEU A 86 -0.11 -20.07 -13.69
N THR A 87 -1.02 -19.46 -14.45
CA THR A 87 -2.31 -18.99 -13.93
C THR A 87 -3.15 -20.13 -13.36
N ARG A 88 -3.22 -21.28 -14.04
CA ARG A 88 -3.88 -22.50 -13.53
C ARG A 88 -3.21 -23.05 -12.28
N TRP A 89 -1.88 -23.02 -12.24
CA TRP A 89 -1.13 -23.44 -11.06
C TRP A 89 -1.42 -22.52 -9.85
N ILE A 90 -1.49 -21.20 -10.05
CA ILE A 90 -1.87 -20.23 -9.01
C ILE A 90 -3.32 -20.45 -8.58
N ALA A 91 -4.25 -20.65 -9.51
CA ALA A 91 -5.65 -20.95 -9.18
C ALA A 91 -5.74 -22.20 -8.29
N SER A 92 -5.10 -23.29 -8.69
CA SER A 92 -5.04 -24.52 -7.88
C SER A 92 -4.37 -24.32 -6.52
N PHE A 93 -3.39 -23.42 -6.40
CA PHE A 93 -2.75 -23.07 -5.14
C PHE A 93 -3.69 -22.31 -4.18
N LEU A 94 -4.67 -21.56 -4.71
CA LEU A 94 -5.62 -20.76 -3.93
C LEU A 94 -6.93 -21.51 -3.61
N SER A 95 -7.35 -22.42 -4.50
CA SER A 95 -8.62 -23.17 -4.42
C SER A 95 -8.64 -24.27 -3.35
N HIS A 96 -9.86 -24.70 -2.98
CA HIS A 96 -10.16 -25.85 -2.08
C HIS A 96 -9.49 -25.80 -0.70
N ARG A 97 -9.18 -24.60 -0.22
CA ARG A 97 -8.64 -24.42 1.13
C ARG A 97 -9.78 -24.42 2.14
N THR A 98 -9.61 -25.17 3.22
CA THR A 98 -10.51 -25.17 4.38
C THR A 98 -9.72 -24.85 5.65
N THR A 99 -10.40 -24.25 6.62
CA THR A 99 -9.89 -24.02 7.98
C THR A 99 -10.91 -24.51 8.99
N ASN A 100 -10.45 -24.96 10.15
CA ASN A 100 -11.28 -25.29 11.30
C ASN A 100 -10.72 -24.61 12.56
N PHE A 101 -11.59 -24.26 13.48
CA PHE A 101 -11.23 -23.62 14.74
C PHE A 101 -11.22 -24.66 15.85
N LYS A 102 -10.22 -24.62 16.74
CA LYS A 102 -10.16 -25.48 17.93
C LYS A 102 -10.53 -24.66 19.16
N ILE A 103 -11.54 -25.10 19.91
CA ILE A 103 -11.91 -24.53 21.22
C ILE A 103 -11.87 -25.67 22.23
N GLY A 104 -10.94 -25.59 23.19
CA GLY A 104 -10.67 -26.69 24.11
C GLY A 104 -10.19 -27.94 23.38
N SER A 105 -10.92 -29.05 23.51
CA SER A 105 -10.66 -30.32 22.82
C SER A 105 -11.45 -30.50 21.50
N SER A 106 -12.36 -29.58 21.17
CA SER A 106 -13.28 -29.71 20.04
C SER A 106 -12.84 -28.88 18.84
N PHE A 107 -13.09 -29.40 17.63
CA PHE A 107 -12.87 -28.69 16.35
C PHE A 107 -14.21 -28.26 15.74
N SER A 108 -14.24 -27.11 15.06
CA SER A 108 -15.37 -26.69 14.23
C SER A 108 -15.47 -27.51 12.95
N SER A 109 -16.62 -27.42 12.29
CA SER A 109 -16.74 -27.88 10.90
C SER A 109 -15.77 -27.12 9.98
N PRO A 110 -15.30 -27.76 8.88
CA PRO A 110 -14.42 -27.10 7.92
C PRO A 110 -15.11 -25.91 7.23
N LEU A 111 -14.47 -24.74 7.28
CA LEU A 111 -14.90 -23.52 6.60
C LEU A 111 -14.04 -23.30 5.35
N HIS A 112 -14.65 -23.06 4.20
CA HIS A 112 -13.94 -22.76 2.95
C HIS A 112 -13.31 -21.36 2.97
N ILE A 113 -12.04 -21.26 2.55
CA ILE A 113 -11.28 -20.02 2.48
C ILE A 113 -11.30 -19.48 1.06
N THR A 114 -11.96 -18.35 0.85
CA THR A 114 -12.10 -17.67 -0.46
C THR A 114 -11.22 -16.43 -0.61
N THR A 115 -10.46 -16.06 0.43
CA THR A 115 -9.56 -14.91 0.44
C THR A 115 -8.19 -15.24 1.02
N GLY A 116 -7.24 -14.36 0.72
CA GLY A 116 -5.90 -14.37 1.28
C GLY A 116 -5.02 -15.52 0.82
N THR A 117 -3.86 -15.70 1.45
CA THR A 117 -2.90 -16.74 1.05
C THR A 117 -2.42 -17.57 2.23
N PRO A 118 -1.87 -18.78 2.00
CA PRO A 118 -1.29 -19.56 3.09
C PRO A 118 -0.14 -18.76 3.73
N GLN A 119 -0.22 -18.55 5.04
CA GLN A 119 0.88 -17.95 5.81
C GLN A 119 2.14 -18.82 5.68
N GLY A 120 3.31 -18.19 5.55
CA GLY A 120 4.59 -18.90 5.38
C GLY A 120 4.86 -19.43 3.96
N SER A 121 3.98 -19.19 2.98
CA SER A 121 4.29 -19.49 1.59
C SER A 121 5.17 -18.42 0.97
N THR A 122 6.30 -18.86 0.37
CA THR A 122 7.25 -18.00 -0.37
C THR A 122 6.64 -17.28 -1.59
N ILE A 123 5.45 -17.69 -2.03
CA ILE A 123 4.76 -17.12 -3.20
C ILE A 123 3.69 -16.10 -2.77
N SER A 124 3.23 -16.13 -1.52
CA SER A 124 2.22 -15.19 -1.01
C SER A 124 2.63 -13.73 -1.17
N PRO A 125 3.89 -13.32 -0.83
CA PRO A 125 4.36 -11.96 -1.08
C PRO A 125 4.34 -11.58 -2.57
N ILE A 126 4.70 -12.51 -3.45
CA ILE A 126 4.75 -12.29 -4.91
C ILE A 126 3.34 -12.06 -5.48
N LEU A 127 2.38 -12.87 -5.04
CA LEU A 127 0.99 -12.70 -5.48
C LEU A 127 0.40 -11.40 -4.96
N TYR A 128 0.75 -11.00 -3.73
CA TYR A 128 0.30 -9.74 -3.18
C TYR A 128 0.86 -8.54 -3.94
N ILE A 129 2.15 -8.50 -4.27
CA ILE A 129 2.72 -7.39 -5.06
C ILE A 129 2.14 -7.34 -6.47
N MET A 130 1.82 -8.48 -7.09
CA MET A 130 1.09 -8.50 -8.36
C MET A 130 -0.36 -8.02 -8.17
N TYR A 131 -0.98 -8.34 -7.03
CA TYR A 131 -2.34 -7.91 -6.72
C TYR A 131 -2.44 -6.40 -6.56
N VAL A 132 -1.46 -5.75 -5.91
CA VAL A 132 -1.47 -4.29 -5.72
C VAL A 132 -0.70 -3.54 -6.81
N GLY A 133 -0.17 -4.25 -7.81
CA GLY A 133 0.71 -3.67 -8.84
C GLY A 133 0.05 -2.61 -9.71
N ASP A 134 -1.27 -2.65 -9.88
CA ASP A 134 -2.04 -1.67 -10.67
C ASP A 134 -2.69 -0.56 -9.82
N ILE A 135 -2.22 -0.36 -8.59
CA ILE A 135 -2.65 0.77 -7.77
C ILE A 135 -2.45 2.10 -8.52
N PRO A 136 -3.45 3.01 -8.51
CA PRO A 136 -3.38 4.25 -9.29
C PRO A 136 -2.13 5.06 -8.96
N GLN A 137 -1.36 5.41 -9.99
CA GLN A 137 -0.23 6.33 -9.82
C GLN A 137 -0.71 7.78 -9.85
N PRO A 138 0.02 8.72 -9.20
CA PRO A 138 -0.30 10.13 -9.26
C PRO A 138 -0.29 10.64 -10.70
N GLU A 139 -1.26 11.48 -11.06
CA GLU A 139 -1.37 12.08 -12.40
C GLU A 139 -0.74 13.48 -12.48
N ASN A 140 -0.20 13.97 -11.36
CA ASN A 140 0.44 15.27 -11.27
C ASN A 140 1.82 15.14 -10.60
N ARG A 141 2.71 16.10 -10.86
CA ARG A 141 4.09 16.10 -10.34
C ARG A 141 4.22 16.44 -8.85
N PHE A 142 3.17 16.94 -8.22
CA PHE A 142 3.19 17.42 -6.83
C PHE A 142 2.88 16.31 -5.84
N THR A 143 2.09 15.34 -6.27
CA THR A 143 1.65 14.19 -5.48
C THR A 143 2.57 13.01 -5.72
N GLN A 144 2.83 12.27 -4.65
CA GLN A 144 3.72 11.13 -4.61
C GLN A 144 3.04 9.99 -3.84
N ILE A 145 3.47 8.76 -4.12
CA ILE A 145 3.05 7.56 -3.42
C ILE A 145 4.26 6.69 -3.11
N SER A 146 4.23 6.06 -1.95
CA SER A 146 5.16 5.04 -1.51
C SER A 146 4.38 3.90 -0.89
N GLN A 147 4.72 2.67 -1.26
CA GLN A 147 4.06 1.48 -0.78
C GLN A 147 5.07 0.45 -0.32
N TYR A 148 4.86 -0.10 0.86
CA TYR A 148 5.62 -1.22 1.37
C TYR A 148 4.67 -2.23 1.97
N ALA A 149 4.38 -3.29 1.22
CA ALA A 149 3.41 -4.30 1.65
C ALA A 149 2.03 -3.67 1.96
N ASP A 150 1.66 -3.65 3.24
CA ASP A 150 0.43 -3.08 3.81
C ASP A 150 0.54 -1.59 4.19
N ASP A 151 1.75 -1.02 4.25
CA ASP A 151 1.96 0.40 4.48
C ASP A 151 1.83 1.20 3.17
N ILE A 152 0.93 2.19 3.15
CA ILE A 152 0.78 3.13 2.03
C ILE A 152 0.99 4.55 2.56
N ALA A 153 1.91 5.29 1.95
CA ALA A 153 2.08 6.71 2.19
C ALA A 153 1.83 7.49 0.90
N ILE A 154 1.01 8.52 0.98
CA ILE A 154 0.84 9.50 -0.09
C ILE A 154 1.16 10.88 0.44
N TRP A 155 1.75 11.73 -0.37
CA TRP A 155 2.00 13.11 0.02
C TRP A 155 1.96 14.04 -1.17
N THR A 156 1.56 15.29 -0.91
CA THR A 156 1.58 16.37 -1.90
C THR A 156 2.42 17.49 -1.34
N SER A 157 3.27 18.09 -2.18
CA SER A 157 4.05 19.29 -1.84
C SER A 157 3.75 20.44 -2.81
N HIS A 158 3.26 21.58 -2.31
CA HIS A 158 2.95 22.74 -3.15
C HIS A 158 3.09 24.07 -2.39
N ILE A 159 3.37 25.17 -3.10
CA ILE A 159 3.52 26.51 -2.47
C ILE A 159 2.21 27.04 -1.86
N ASN A 160 1.09 26.69 -2.48
CA ASN A 160 -0.25 26.99 -1.98
C ASN A 160 -0.77 25.81 -1.12
N PRO A 161 -1.05 26.01 0.19
CA PRO A 161 -1.55 24.96 1.08
C PRO A 161 -2.92 24.42 0.67
N VAL A 162 -3.80 25.26 0.11
CA VAL A 162 -5.13 24.84 -0.37
C VAL A 162 -4.99 23.85 -1.52
N ARG A 163 -4.16 24.17 -2.51
CA ARG A 163 -3.85 23.23 -3.61
C ARG A 163 -3.18 21.94 -3.13
N THR A 164 -2.39 22.03 -2.05
CA THR A 164 -1.73 20.85 -1.46
C THR A 164 -2.78 19.86 -0.96
N GLU A 165 -3.79 20.37 -0.24
CA GLU A 165 -4.92 19.60 0.27
C GLU A 165 -5.80 19.06 -0.87
N GLU A 166 -6.17 19.90 -1.83
CA GLU A 166 -6.99 19.52 -2.98
C GLU A 166 -6.39 18.35 -3.78
N TYR A 167 -5.12 18.43 -4.17
CA TYR A 167 -4.46 17.37 -4.92
C TYR A 167 -4.34 16.08 -4.10
N LEU A 168 -4.05 16.19 -2.80
CA LEU A 168 -3.97 15.02 -1.93
C LEU A 168 -5.33 14.36 -1.76
N GLN A 169 -6.39 15.13 -1.57
CA GLN A 169 -7.77 14.64 -1.41
C GLN A 169 -8.26 13.93 -2.68
N GLN A 170 -8.03 14.52 -3.85
CA GLN A 170 -8.39 13.90 -5.15
C GLN A 170 -7.67 12.56 -5.33
N TYR A 171 -6.38 12.51 -5.03
CA TYR A 171 -5.61 11.27 -5.16
C TYR A 171 -6.01 10.22 -4.11
N HIS A 172 -6.23 10.65 -2.87
CA HIS A 172 -6.74 9.81 -1.80
C HIS A 172 -8.07 9.14 -2.17
N GLN A 173 -9.01 9.88 -2.76
CA GLN A 173 -10.31 9.33 -3.20
C GLN A 173 -10.14 8.24 -4.26
N ARG A 174 -9.21 8.40 -5.20
CA ARG A 174 -8.90 7.36 -6.21
C ARG A 174 -8.31 6.11 -5.57
N ILE A 175 -7.40 6.27 -4.61
CA ILE A 175 -6.84 5.15 -3.85
C ILE A 175 -7.95 4.43 -3.06
N ASN A 176 -8.81 5.18 -2.36
CA ASN A 176 -9.89 4.59 -1.58
C ASN A 176 -10.89 3.82 -2.45
N GLN A 177 -11.27 4.38 -3.61
CA GLN A 177 -12.14 3.69 -4.57
C GLN A 177 -11.47 2.42 -5.11
N TRP A 178 -10.20 2.50 -5.49
CA TRP A 178 -9.45 1.31 -5.95
C TRP A 178 -9.35 0.25 -4.85
N CYS A 179 -9.10 0.63 -3.59
CA CYS A 179 -9.11 -0.30 -2.46
C CYS A 179 -10.47 -0.99 -2.34
N HIS A 180 -11.57 -0.24 -2.43
CA HIS A 180 -12.92 -0.79 -2.39
C HIS A 180 -13.18 -1.80 -3.52
N ASP A 181 -12.87 -1.43 -4.77
CA ASP A 181 -13.07 -2.28 -5.95
C ASP A 181 -12.26 -3.60 -5.85
N TRP A 182 -11.08 -3.52 -5.24
CA TRP A 182 -10.19 -4.66 -5.01
C TRP A 182 -10.31 -5.26 -3.61
N ARG A 183 -11.39 -5.00 -2.88
CA ARG A 183 -11.69 -5.59 -1.56
C ARG A 183 -10.54 -5.47 -0.54
N LEU A 184 -9.75 -4.41 -0.68
CA LEU A 184 -8.77 -3.97 0.32
C LEU A 184 -9.43 -2.93 1.21
N GLU A 185 -8.98 -2.85 2.46
CA GLU A 185 -9.56 -1.92 3.43
C GLU A 185 -8.44 -1.16 4.12
N LEU A 186 -8.49 0.17 4.04
CA LEU A 186 -7.60 1.05 4.78
C LEU A 186 -8.19 1.28 6.17
N ASN A 187 -7.37 1.14 7.21
CA ASN A 187 -7.83 1.27 8.58
C ASN A 187 -7.83 2.75 9.02
N PRO A 188 -9.01 3.38 9.23
CA PRO A 188 -9.06 4.80 9.58
C PRO A 188 -8.46 5.11 10.95
N LYS A 189 -8.55 4.15 11.90
CA LYS A 189 -8.05 4.33 13.27
C LYS A 189 -6.52 4.32 13.35
N LYS A 190 -5.87 3.65 12.40
CA LYS A 190 -4.42 3.61 12.29
C LYS A 190 -3.86 4.60 11.27
N SER A 191 -4.72 5.24 10.48
CA SER A 191 -4.31 6.22 9.50
C SER A 191 -3.97 7.55 10.17
N GLN A 192 -2.96 8.25 9.66
CA GLN A 192 -2.47 9.50 10.25
C GLN A 192 -2.06 10.49 9.16
N ILE A 193 -2.21 11.78 9.45
CA ILE A 193 -1.67 12.87 8.63
C ILE A 193 -0.49 13.50 9.35
N LEU A 194 0.58 13.79 8.59
CA LEU A 194 1.67 14.65 8.99
C LEU A 194 1.70 15.88 8.09
N TYR A 195 1.75 17.06 8.69
CA TYR A 195 1.93 18.32 7.98
C TYR A 195 3.34 18.87 8.16
N ILE A 196 4.00 19.23 7.06
CA ILE A 196 5.39 19.70 7.04
C ILE A 196 5.46 21.01 6.27
N ALA A 197 5.96 22.05 6.92
CA ALA A 197 6.22 23.37 6.32
C ALA A 197 7.38 24.07 7.03
N LYS A 198 7.96 25.11 6.41
CA LYS A 198 9.03 25.91 7.02
C LYS A 198 8.54 26.70 8.23
N HIS A 199 7.32 27.20 8.16
CA HIS A 199 6.65 27.87 9.27
C HIS A 199 5.32 27.18 9.53
N ASN A 200 5.06 26.83 10.78
CA ASN A 200 3.82 26.18 11.19
C ASN A 200 2.67 27.20 11.30
N ARG A 201 2.36 27.86 10.18
CA ARG A 201 1.31 28.88 10.07
C ARG A 201 0.08 28.33 9.34
N LEU A 202 -0.36 27.14 9.72
CA LEU A 202 -1.67 26.68 9.25
C LEU A 202 -2.75 27.50 9.95
N ARG A 203 -3.50 28.29 9.18
CA ARG A 203 -4.75 28.89 9.66
C ARG A 203 -5.82 27.81 9.94
N ARG A 204 -5.73 26.67 9.25
CA ARG A 204 -6.64 25.53 9.33
C ARG A 204 -5.84 24.23 9.15
N GLN A 205 -6.17 23.21 9.94
CA GLN A 205 -5.59 21.87 9.80
C GLN A 205 -6.09 21.18 8.51
N PRO A 206 -5.25 20.40 7.82
CA PRO A 206 -5.68 19.57 6.69
C PRO A 206 -6.87 18.68 7.08
N TYR A 207 -7.80 18.52 6.15
CA TYR A 207 -8.99 17.72 6.32
C TYR A 207 -9.05 16.63 5.25
N LEU A 208 -8.80 15.38 5.67
CA LEU A 208 -9.04 14.20 4.84
C LEU A 208 -9.95 13.24 5.61
N THR A 209 -10.86 12.61 4.88
CA THR A 209 -11.77 11.60 5.42
C THR A 209 -11.56 10.26 4.74
N LEU A 210 -11.59 9.19 5.52
CA LEU A 210 -11.53 7.80 5.06
C LEU A 210 -12.71 7.05 5.68
N ASN A 211 -13.60 6.48 4.85
CA ASN A 211 -14.82 5.78 5.31
C ASN A 211 -15.67 6.61 6.29
N ASN A 212 -15.89 7.89 5.98
CA ASN A 212 -16.59 8.88 6.82
C ASN A 212 -15.91 9.22 8.16
N ALA A 213 -14.74 8.66 8.46
CA ALA A 213 -13.93 9.03 9.61
C ALA A 213 -12.89 10.09 9.20
N ILE A 214 -12.72 11.12 10.04
CA ILE A 214 -11.66 12.12 9.86
C ILE A 214 -10.33 11.49 10.24
N ILE A 215 -9.33 11.62 9.36
CA ILE A 215 -7.98 11.15 9.66
C ILE A 215 -7.30 12.19 10.56
N PRO A 216 -6.74 11.78 11.72
CA PRO A 216 -6.13 12.73 12.65
C PRO A 216 -4.83 13.31 12.09
N VAL A 217 -4.67 14.63 12.24
CA VAL A 217 -3.39 15.31 12.02
C VAL A 217 -2.55 15.16 13.28
N THR A 218 -1.30 14.74 13.11
CA THR A 218 -0.37 14.44 14.20
C THR A 218 0.96 15.15 14.00
N ASN A 219 1.68 15.36 15.10
CA ASN A 219 3.04 15.92 15.06
C ASN A 219 4.11 14.84 14.87
N GLN A 220 3.73 13.57 14.93
CA GLN A 220 4.62 12.43 14.79
C GLN A 220 3.86 11.25 14.18
N VAL A 221 4.46 10.61 13.18
CA VAL A 221 3.97 9.38 12.58
C VAL A 221 5.05 8.31 12.62
N ARG A 222 4.65 7.04 12.65
CA ARG A 222 5.56 5.91 12.43
C ARG A 222 5.43 5.49 10.98
N PHE A 223 6.53 5.56 10.22
CA PHE A 223 6.58 5.14 8.82
C PHE A 223 7.77 4.20 8.62
N LEU A 224 7.50 2.99 8.12
CA LEU A 224 8.51 1.95 7.87
C LEU A 224 9.43 1.67 9.07
N GLY A 225 8.86 1.69 10.28
CA GLY A 225 9.59 1.45 11.53
C GLY A 225 10.29 2.67 12.13
N ILE A 226 10.27 3.83 11.47
CA ILE A 226 10.93 5.06 11.94
C ILE A 226 9.90 6.11 12.34
N HIS A 227 10.16 6.80 13.46
CA HIS A 227 9.33 7.90 13.92
C HIS A 227 9.74 9.19 13.24
N ILE A 228 8.85 9.76 12.44
CA ILE A 228 9.04 11.03 11.76
C ILE A 228 8.28 12.08 12.55
N ARG A 229 9.00 13.10 13.03
CA ARG A 229 8.42 14.23 13.75
C ARG A 229 8.36 15.46 12.87
N GLN A 230 7.30 16.25 13.03
CA GLN A 230 7.30 17.63 12.60
C GLN A 230 8.40 18.36 13.37
N ARG A 231 9.41 18.90 12.68
CA ARG A 231 10.42 19.73 13.33
C ARG A 231 9.76 21.00 13.83
N ALA A 232 9.75 21.20 15.15
CA ALA A 232 9.46 22.49 15.77
C ALA A 232 10.55 23.48 15.33
N ASN A 233 10.16 24.69 14.97
CA ASN A 233 11.13 25.75 14.71
C ASN A 233 11.73 26.16 16.06
N THR A 234 12.95 25.74 16.34
CA THR A 234 13.89 26.51 17.17
C THR A 234 14.65 27.48 16.30
#